data_AF-A0A1I2GQ85-F1
#
_entry.id   AF-A0A1I2GQ85-F1
#
_cell.length_a   1.000
_cell.length_b   1.000
_cell.length_c   1.000
_cell.angle_alpha   90.00
_cell.angle_beta   90.00
_cell.angle_gamma   90.00
#
_symmetry.space_group_name_H-M   'P 1'
#
loop_
_entity.id
_entity.type
_entity.pdbx_description
1 polymer ?
#
loop_
_entity_poly.entity_id
_entity_poly.type
_entity_poly.pdbx_seq_one_letter_code
_entity_poly.pdbx_strand_id
1 'polypeptide(L)'
;MASDYTADTIQVLTLHEAVRRRPRMYIRSTDDGAGPLHMLLEIVDRAIDQIVLGRCTRVDVRIDADDFVTVSDDGPGIPAGSLVEVLERPSRPPTVDRHRPRFHLGLHGLGLAVANALSDPFEVDTVHAGEQATVAYAGGLRHVPLRVNAASRPSGTRVRFRPDPQIFQCMRVPRVELTRRLEDLAFLLPANALSWSFAGERATGLVARVRAEFPGPLGDVAHHQSEYATEHGPTPVEVALAWRSEPRGRPAQLLGYVNLQHMEDGPHVTGLLAGIRDFLQIRSERPLEGLVAAVAVRLADSEYGRQTMSPPIHSSVYSAVKEATSTALQRWAERAPEDADALRRRVKAGEPDESSKGQPGRRPRRPR
;
A
#
# COMPACT_ATOMS: atom_id res chain seq x y z
N MET A 1 -12.07 -24.76 43.75
CA MET A 1 -12.26 -23.45 44.40
C MET A 1 -12.42 -22.43 43.29
N ALA A 2 -13.52 -21.69 43.24
CA ALA A 2 -13.61 -20.54 42.35
C ALA A 2 -12.54 -19.55 42.81
N SER A 3 -11.66 -19.08 41.92
CA SER A 3 -10.77 -17.97 42.28
C SER A 3 -11.70 -16.79 42.57
N ASP A 4 -11.65 -16.25 43.79
CA ASP A 4 -12.45 -15.08 44.15
C ASP A 4 -12.13 -13.95 43.17
N TYR A 5 -13.11 -13.61 42.33
CA TYR A 5 -13.02 -12.50 41.41
C TYR A 5 -13.18 -11.21 42.20
N THR A 6 -12.06 -10.70 42.72
CA THR A 6 -11.98 -9.44 43.47
C THR A 6 -11.41 -8.33 42.59
N ALA A 7 -11.54 -7.08 43.02
CA ALA A 7 -10.96 -5.93 42.33
C ALA A 7 -9.45 -6.09 42.07
N ASP A 8 -8.72 -6.76 42.97
CA ASP A 8 -7.27 -7.00 42.85
C ASP A 8 -6.91 -7.97 41.70
N THR A 9 -7.88 -8.74 41.20
CA THR A 9 -7.67 -9.62 40.02
C THR A 9 -7.73 -8.87 38.70
N ILE A 10 -8.19 -7.60 38.70
CA ILE A 10 -8.26 -6.74 37.52
C ILE A 10 -6.92 -5.99 37.37
N GLN A 11 -6.10 -6.42 36.41
CA GLN A 11 -4.84 -5.75 36.09
C GLN A 11 -5.05 -4.66 35.03
N VAL A 12 -4.69 -3.42 35.36
CA VAL A 12 -4.59 -2.32 34.40
C VAL A 12 -3.15 -2.26 33.90
N LEU A 13 -2.96 -2.57 32.62
CA LEU A 13 -1.65 -2.53 31.97
C LEU A 13 -1.44 -1.17 31.29
N THR A 14 -0.23 -0.65 31.36
CA THR A 14 0.22 0.41 30.46
C THR A 14 0.28 -0.10 29.01
N LEU A 15 0.36 0.80 28.03
CA LEU A 15 0.36 0.40 26.61
C LEU A 15 1.54 -0.54 26.29
N HIS A 16 2.76 -0.21 26.71
CA HIS A 16 3.92 -1.05 26.41
C HIS A 16 3.81 -2.44 27.05
N GLU A 17 3.30 -2.55 28.29
CA GLU A 17 3.04 -3.84 28.94
C GLU A 17 1.99 -4.65 28.17
N ALA A 18 0.89 -4.03 27.75
CA ALA A 18 -0.16 -4.69 26.97
C ALA A 18 0.36 -5.19 25.62
N VAL A 19 1.12 -4.35 24.91
CA VAL A 19 1.75 -4.68 23.61
C VAL A 19 2.74 -5.83 23.75
N ARG A 20 3.64 -5.78 24.73
CA ARG A 20 4.63 -6.84 24.97
C ARG A 20 4.00 -8.15 25.43
N ARG A 21 2.89 -8.09 26.19
CA ARG A 21 2.17 -9.28 26.65
C ARG A 21 1.38 -9.94 25.51
N ARG A 22 0.90 -9.18 24.54
CA ARG A 22 0.11 -9.68 23.40
C ARG A 22 0.57 -9.07 22.07
N PRO A 23 1.82 -9.29 21.64
CA PRO A 23 2.39 -8.61 20.47
C PRO A 23 1.58 -8.89 19.21
N ARG A 24 1.13 -10.14 19.01
CA ARG A 24 0.32 -10.58 17.86
C ARG A 24 -1.05 -9.90 17.71
N MET A 25 -1.49 -9.18 18.74
CA MET A 25 -2.70 -8.36 18.65
C MET A 25 -2.44 -7.04 17.91
N TYR A 26 -1.21 -6.53 17.99
CA TYR A 26 -0.81 -5.24 17.44
C TYR A 26 -0.02 -5.39 16.14
N ILE A 27 0.71 -6.50 16.02
CA ILE A 27 1.52 -6.85 14.85
C ILE A 27 1.12 -8.23 14.34
N ARG A 28 1.45 -8.53 13.08
CA ARG A 28 1.02 -9.77 12.41
C ARG A 28 1.53 -11.05 13.09
N SER A 29 2.83 -11.15 13.33
CA SER A 29 3.48 -12.39 13.80
C SER A 29 4.80 -12.07 14.49
N THR A 30 5.22 -12.93 15.42
CA THR A 30 6.53 -12.84 16.09
C THR A 30 7.55 -13.85 15.55
N ASP A 31 7.16 -14.71 14.60
CA ASP A 31 7.89 -15.95 14.33
C ASP A 31 8.66 -15.94 13.00
N ASP A 32 8.15 -15.22 12.00
CA ASP A 32 8.53 -15.37 10.59
C ASP A 32 9.08 -14.07 9.95
N GLY A 33 9.29 -13.03 10.74
CA GLY A 33 9.72 -11.72 10.27
C GLY A 33 8.57 -10.81 9.79
N ALA A 34 7.32 -11.28 9.74
CA ALA A 34 6.19 -10.44 9.36
C ALA A 34 5.89 -9.34 10.41
N GLY A 35 6.23 -9.55 11.67
CA GLY A 35 6.18 -8.53 12.73
C GLY A 35 7.19 -7.41 12.54
N PRO A 36 8.51 -7.70 12.45
CA PRO A 36 9.52 -6.72 12.09
C PRO A 36 9.19 -5.93 10.82
N LEU A 37 8.67 -6.60 9.79
CA LEU A 37 8.21 -5.94 8.58
C LEU A 37 7.05 -4.97 8.87
N HIS A 38 6.03 -5.40 9.61
CA HIS A 38 4.91 -4.54 9.98
C HIS A 38 5.38 -3.31 10.76
N MET A 39 6.27 -3.48 11.75
CA MET A 39 6.84 -2.35 12.51
C MET A 39 7.56 -1.35 11.60
N LEU A 40 8.38 -1.84 10.68
CA LEU A 40 9.07 -0.98 9.72
C LEU A 40 8.08 -0.24 8.81
N LEU A 41 7.08 -0.95 8.29
CA LEU A 41 6.07 -0.35 7.41
C LEU A 41 5.25 0.72 8.13
N GLU A 42 4.89 0.55 9.40
CA GLU A 42 4.22 1.61 10.19
C GLU A 42 5.05 2.91 10.28
N ILE A 43 6.38 2.78 10.39
CA ILE A 43 7.28 3.94 10.43
C ILE A 43 7.43 4.56 9.04
N VAL A 44 7.58 3.74 8.00
CA VAL A 44 7.64 4.20 6.60
C VAL A 44 6.35 4.91 6.22
N ASP A 45 5.20 4.30 6.50
CA ASP A 45 3.87 4.80 6.18
C ASP A 45 3.65 6.18 6.83
N ARG A 46 4.08 6.38 8.09
CA ARG A 46 4.07 7.70 8.75
C ARG A 46 4.93 8.73 8.03
N ALA A 47 6.10 8.34 7.53
CA ALA A 47 6.99 9.23 6.79
C ALA A 47 6.43 9.56 5.39
N ILE A 48 5.86 8.57 4.70
CA ILE A 48 5.17 8.72 3.41
C ILE A 48 3.93 9.62 3.55
N ASP A 49 3.20 9.55 4.66
CA ASP A 49 2.10 10.47 4.93
C ASP A 49 2.56 11.94 4.85
N GLN A 50 3.79 12.27 5.26
CA GLN A 50 4.30 13.64 5.09
C GLN A 50 4.54 14.00 3.62
N ILE A 51 4.93 13.04 2.78
CA ILE A 51 5.07 13.26 1.32
C ILE A 51 3.69 13.51 0.72
N VAL A 52 2.71 12.70 1.08
CA VAL A 52 1.31 12.85 0.66
C VAL A 52 0.75 14.22 1.05
N LEU A 53 1.12 14.72 2.22
CA LEU A 53 0.75 16.06 2.71
C LEU A 53 1.54 17.19 2.04
N GLY A 54 2.52 16.89 1.19
CA GLY A 54 3.41 17.88 0.57
C GLY A 54 4.38 18.54 1.55
N ARG A 55 4.65 17.90 2.69
CA ARG A 55 5.51 18.41 3.78
C ARG A 55 6.87 17.72 3.85
N CYS A 56 7.08 16.67 3.08
CA CYS A 56 8.30 15.88 2.98
C CYS A 56 8.59 15.65 1.50
N THR A 57 9.86 15.73 1.12
CA THR A 57 10.30 15.48 -0.26
C THR A 57 10.97 14.13 -0.39
N ARG A 58 11.56 13.60 0.69
CA ARG A 58 12.33 12.37 0.65
C ARG A 58 12.23 11.56 1.94
N VAL A 59 12.03 10.25 1.76
CA VAL A 59 12.15 9.23 2.80
C VAL A 59 13.25 8.24 2.42
N ASP A 60 14.13 7.93 3.36
CA ASP A 60 15.20 6.94 3.22
C ASP A 60 15.00 5.78 4.19
N VAL A 61 15.10 4.55 3.67
CA VAL A 61 15.02 3.31 4.45
C VAL A 61 16.34 2.55 4.35
N ARG A 62 17.04 2.42 5.47
CA ARG A 62 18.30 1.69 5.56
C ARG A 62 18.15 0.52 6.52
N ILE A 63 18.69 -0.64 6.13
CA ILE A 63 18.88 -1.73 7.08
C ILE A 63 20.33 -2.20 6.94
N ASP A 64 21.10 -2.09 8.01
CA ASP A 64 22.52 -2.45 8.00
C ASP A 64 22.77 -3.94 8.27
N ALA A 65 24.05 -4.31 8.31
CA ALA A 65 24.51 -5.67 8.48
C ALA A 65 24.15 -6.28 9.85
N ASP A 66 23.91 -5.43 10.86
CA ASP A 66 23.51 -5.84 12.21
C ASP A 66 21.99 -5.88 12.38
N ASP A 67 21.25 -5.82 11.26
CA ASP A 67 19.79 -5.77 11.19
C ASP A 67 19.17 -4.55 11.89
N PHE A 68 19.94 -3.47 12.10
CA PHE A 68 19.34 -2.20 12.53
C PHE A 68 18.61 -1.57 11.37
N VAL A 69 17.35 -1.23 11.64
CA VAL A 69 16.48 -0.55 10.70
C VAL A 69 16.54 0.94 11.00
N THR A 70 16.70 1.77 9.98
CA THR A 70 16.65 3.23 10.07
C THR A 70 15.69 3.75 9.01
N VAL A 71 14.73 4.58 9.43
CA VAL A 71 13.88 5.36 8.54
C VAL A 71 14.18 6.84 8.80
N SER A 72 14.43 7.60 7.75
CA SER A 72 14.68 9.04 7.85
C SER A 72 13.82 9.79 6.85
N ASP A 73 13.25 10.92 7.26
CA ASP A 73 12.50 11.84 6.42
C ASP A 73 13.03 13.26 6.55
N ASP A 74 12.83 14.08 5.51
CA ASP A 74 13.08 15.52 5.52
C ASP A 74 11.80 16.33 5.79
N GLY A 75 10.84 15.71 6.49
CA GLY A 75 9.58 16.32 6.83
C GLY A 75 9.68 17.38 7.93
N PRO A 76 8.54 17.79 8.52
CA PRO A 76 8.52 18.84 9.53
C PRO A 76 9.11 18.42 10.90
N GLY A 77 9.40 17.13 11.09
CA GLY A 77 9.77 16.58 12.39
C GLY A 77 8.59 16.46 13.37
N ILE A 78 8.72 15.55 14.33
CA ILE A 78 7.85 15.45 15.51
C ILE A 78 8.24 16.56 16.50
N PRO A 79 7.30 17.40 16.98
CA PRO A 79 7.59 18.41 17.99
C PRO A 79 8.07 17.78 19.30
N ALA A 80 9.06 18.41 19.96
CA ALA A 80 9.65 17.90 21.20
C ALA A 80 8.61 17.66 22.31
N GLY A 81 7.64 18.57 22.45
CA GLY A 81 6.57 18.49 23.45
C GLY A 81 5.61 17.31 23.25
N SER A 82 5.52 16.74 22.04
CA SER A 82 4.65 15.61 21.74
C SER A 82 5.39 14.29 21.55
N LEU A 83 6.74 14.33 21.47
CA LEU A 83 7.54 13.16 21.11
C LEU A 83 7.33 11.98 22.06
N VAL A 84 7.40 12.23 23.37
CA VAL A 84 7.19 11.20 24.39
C VAL A 84 5.78 10.62 24.34
N GLU A 85 4.78 11.46 24.15
CA GLU A 85 3.38 11.03 24.13
C GLU A 85 3.10 10.08 22.96
N VAL A 86 3.60 10.41 21.76
CA VAL A 86 3.43 9.58 20.56
C VAL A 86 4.18 8.24 20.66
N LEU A 87 5.23 8.17 21.48
CA LEU A 87 6.03 6.95 21.69
C LEU A 87 5.51 6.04 22.81
N GLU A 88 4.66 6.56 23.71
CA GLU A 88 4.21 5.82 24.91
C GLU A 88 2.69 5.61 24.98
N ARG A 89 1.92 6.34 24.18
CA ARG A 89 0.46 6.33 24.23
C ARG A 89 -0.14 6.23 22.83
N PRO A 90 -1.41 5.78 22.71
CA PRO A 90 -2.13 5.91 21.47
C PRO A 90 -2.23 7.39 21.10
N SER A 91 -1.70 7.75 19.93
CA SER A 91 -1.88 9.08 19.37
C SER A 91 -3.02 9.06 18.37
N ARG A 92 -3.71 10.18 18.19
CA ARG A 92 -4.53 10.36 16.99
C ARG A 92 -3.66 11.05 15.96
N PRO A 93 -3.53 10.52 14.73
CA PRO A 93 -2.93 11.32 13.68
C PRO A 93 -3.77 12.62 13.53
N PRO A 94 -3.14 13.78 13.25
CA PRO A 94 -3.81 15.08 13.15
C PRO A 94 -4.99 15.12 12.16
N THR A 95 -5.12 14.08 11.34
CA THR A 95 -6.07 13.95 10.24
C THR A 95 -7.33 13.16 10.58
N VAL A 96 -7.43 12.61 11.81
CA VAL A 96 -8.70 12.09 12.34
C VAL A 96 -9.72 13.22 12.54
N ASP A 97 -9.25 14.47 12.66
CA ASP A 97 -10.09 15.65 12.86
C ASP A 97 -10.42 16.37 11.53
N ARG A 98 -11.16 15.72 10.63
CA ARG A 98 -11.95 16.29 9.52
C ARG A 98 -11.33 17.42 8.64
N HIS A 99 -10.01 17.57 8.58
CA HIS A 99 -9.36 18.59 7.74
C HIS A 99 -8.38 17.95 6.76
N ARG A 100 -8.65 18.19 5.46
CA ARG A 100 -7.81 17.82 4.31
C ARG A 100 -6.35 18.27 4.52
N PRO A 101 -5.33 17.54 4.01
CA PRO A 101 -5.35 16.45 3.02
C PRO A 101 -4.98 15.07 3.61
N ARG A 102 -5.19 13.92 2.94
CA ARG A 102 -6.40 13.40 2.27
C ARG A 102 -6.35 11.87 2.13
N PHE A 103 -5.30 11.17 2.54
CA PHE A 103 -5.25 9.70 2.65
C PHE A 103 -4.04 9.30 3.51
N HIS A 104 -4.24 8.38 4.47
CA HIS A 104 -3.21 7.96 5.42
C HIS A 104 -2.89 6.49 5.25
N LEU A 105 -1.62 6.17 5.31
CA LEU A 105 -1.15 4.80 5.38
C LEU A 105 -1.15 4.29 6.83
N GLY A 106 -0.89 5.15 7.82
CA GLY A 106 -0.91 4.81 9.25
C GLY A 106 -2.25 5.07 9.92
N LEU A 107 -3.08 4.03 10.11
CA LEU A 107 -4.51 4.21 10.42
C LEU A 107 -4.90 4.24 11.91
N HIS A 108 -3.98 4.01 12.84
CA HIS A 108 -4.38 3.81 14.24
C HIS A 108 -3.59 4.64 15.25
N GLY A 109 -2.60 5.42 14.79
CA GLY A 109 -1.73 6.26 15.63
C GLY A 109 -1.05 5.52 16.79
N LEU A 110 -0.96 4.19 16.68
CA LEU A 110 -0.27 3.28 17.59
C LEU A 110 1.10 2.84 17.07
N GLY A 111 1.36 2.97 15.76
CA GLY A 111 2.50 2.35 15.08
C GLY A 111 3.85 2.62 15.76
N LEU A 112 4.16 3.89 16.05
CA LEU A 112 5.40 4.26 16.73
C LEU A 112 5.49 3.72 18.17
N ALA A 113 4.41 3.78 18.93
CA ALA A 113 4.39 3.28 20.31
C ALA A 113 4.50 1.74 20.37
N VAL A 114 3.87 1.03 19.43
CA VAL A 114 4.00 -0.42 19.27
C VAL A 114 5.42 -0.79 18.85
N ALA A 115 5.98 -0.12 17.85
CA ALA A 115 7.35 -0.34 17.42
C ALA A 115 8.34 -0.06 18.56
N ASN A 116 8.14 0.99 19.34
CA ASN A 116 8.92 1.29 20.55
C ASN A 116 8.83 0.15 21.58
N ALA A 117 7.62 -0.27 21.93
CA ALA A 117 7.40 -1.34 22.92
C ALA A 117 8.02 -2.70 22.52
N LEU A 118 8.13 -2.96 21.22
CA LEU A 118 8.62 -4.22 20.66
C LEU A 118 10.08 -4.14 20.17
N SER A 119 10.81 -3.09 20.52
CA SER A 119 12.20 -2.89 20.09
C SER A 119 13.17 -2.78 21.26
N ASP A 120 14.39 -3.24 21.02
CA ASP A 120 15.53 -3.05 21.92
C ASP A 120 16.84 -2.98 21.10
N PRO A 121 17.40 -1.77 20.83
CA PRO A 121 16.91 -0.45 21.24
C PRO A 121 15.93 0.19 20.23
N PHE A 122 15.27 1.27 20.64
CA PHE A 122 14.47 2.17 19.79
C PHE A 122 14.90 3.63 20.00
N GLU A 123 15.37 4.30 18.96
CA GLU A 123 15.98 5.63 18.99
C GLU A 123 15.21 6.58 18.06
N VAL A 124 14.91 7.79 18.55
CA VAL A 124 14.32 8.85 17.74
C VAL A 124 15.14 10.13 17.86
N ASP A 125 15.48 10.71 16.72
CA ASP A 125 16.10 12.04 16.58
C ASP A 125 15.26 12.86 15.61
N THR A 126 14.63 13.92 16.10
CA THR A 126 13.71 14.76 15.34
C THR A 126 14.11 16.22 15.42
N VAL A 127 14.01 16.94 14.31
CA VAL A 127 14.15 18.40 14.27
C VAL A 127 12.84 19.01 13.82
N HIS A 128 12.29 19.89 14.65
CA HIS A 128 11.06 20.63 14.39
C HIS A 128 11.26 22.10 14.79
N ALA A 129 10.92 23.04 13.91
CA ALA A 129 10.99 24.48 14.19
C ALA A 129 12.33 24.97 14.78
N GLY A 130 13.46 24.37 14.39
CA GLY A 130 14.79 24.72 14.89
C GLY A 130 15.17 24.09 16.23
N GLU A 131 14.31 23.25 16.81
CA GLU A 131 14.60 22.46 18.01
C GLU A 131 14.89 21.00 17.63
N GLN A 132 16.00 20.45 18.15
CA GLN A 132 16.35 19.04 18.03
C GLN A 132 15.98 18.30 19.31
N ALA A 133 15.16 17.27 19.18
CA ALA A 133 14.79 16.37 20.27
C ALA A 133 15.30 14.96 20.02
N THR A 134 15.97 14.38 21.01
CA THR A 134 16.48 13.01 20.97
C THR A 134 16.01 12.22 22.17
N VAL A 135 15.59 10.97 21.95
CA VAL A 135 15.16 10.04 23.01
C VAL A 135 15.48 8.60 22.59
N ALA A 136 15.78 7.73 23.56
CA ALA A 136 15.98 6.31 23.31
C ALA A 136 15.29 5.44 24.36
N TYR A 137 14.83 4.29 23.90
CA TYR A 137 14.03 3.33 24.65
C TYR A 137 14.59 1.92 24.50
N ALA A 138 14.26 1.07 25.48
CA ALA A 138 14.46 -0.38 25.44
C ALA A 138 13.17 -1.04 25.95
N GLY A 139 12.53 -1.86 25.12
CA GLY A 139 11.27 -2.53 25.44
C GLY A 139 10.13 -1.57 25.80
N GLY A 140 10.08 -0.39 25.18
CA GLY A 140 9.09 0.65 25.46
C GLY A 140 9.33 1.49 26.71
N LEU A 141 10.41 1.22 27.46
CA LEU A 141 10.82 2.02 28.62
C LEU A 141 11.94 2.99 28.24
N ARG A 142 11.88 4.24 28.71
CA ARG A 142 12.91 5.25 28.43
C ARG A 142 14.25 4.79 29.01
N HIS A 143 15.21 4.57 28.13
CA HIS A 143 16.59 4.26 28.49
C HIS A 143 17.45 5.53 28.54
N VAL A 144 17.21 6.45 27.60
CA VAL A 144 17.81 7.80 27.58
C VAL A 144 16.69 8.82 27.71
N PRO A 145 16.76 9.77 28.68
CA PRO A 145 15.74 10.79 28.84
C PRO A 145 15.65 11.69 27.61
N LEU A 146 14.47 12.29 27.38
CA LEU A 146 14.28 13.28 26.33
C LEU A 146 15.28 14.43 26.51
N ARG A 147 16.09 14.67 25.49
CA ARG A 147 17.00 15.82 25.41
C ARG A 147 16.50 16.75 24.32
N VAL A 148 16.42 18.03 24.62
CA VAL A 148 16.01 19.07 23.67
C VAL A 148 17.13 20.11 23.60
N ASN A 149 17.62 20.36 22.40
CA ASN A 149 18.71 21.31 22.12
C ASN A 149 18.35 22.16 20.89
N ALA A 150 19.10 23.24 20.67
CA ALA A 150 19.03 23.94 19.38
C ALA A 150 19.49 23.01 18.24
N ALA A 151 18.77 23.04 17.12
CA ALA A 151 19.09 22.20 15.98
C ALA A 151 20.33 22.70 15.22
N SER A 152 21.13 21.75 14.75
CA SER A 152 22.29 21.98 13.88
C SER A 152 22.07 21.51 12.45
N ARG A 153 20.89 20.97 12.15
CA ARG A 153 20.49 20.39 10.87
C ARG A 153 19.08 20.83 10.49
N PRO A 154 18.67 20.68 9.21
CA PRO A 154 17.28 20.90 8.79
C PRO A 154 16.28 19.98 9.50
N SER A 155 15.00 20.35 9.40
CA SER A 155 13.86 19.57 9.90
C SER A 155 13.83 18.16 9.34
N GLY A 156 13.25 17.25 10.11
CA GLY A 156 13.09 15.86 9.72
C GLY A 156 13.17 14.90 10.89
N THR A 157 12.60 13.71 10.71
CA THR A 157 12.61 12.65 11.73
C THR A 157 13.52 11.52 11.30
N ARG A 158 14.35 11.04 12.22
CA ARG A 158 15.10 9.78 12.09
C ARG A 158 14.66 8.84 13.19
N VAL A 159 14.17 7.67 12.80
CA VAL A 159 13.84 6.56 13.70
C VAL A 159 14.80 5.42 13.41
N ARG A 160 15.49 4.92 14.43
CA ARG A 160 16.36 3.74 14.33
C ARG A 160 15.96 2.72 15.38
N PHE A 161 15.77 1.47 14.99
CA PHE A 161 15.36 0.43 15.92
C PHE A 161 15.87 -0.96 15.52
N ARG A 162 15.78 -1.88 16.48
CA ARG A 162 15.95 -3.31 16.27
C ARG A 162 14.83 -4.07 16.99
N PRO A 163 14.18 -5.07 16.35
CA PRO A 163 13.19 -5.90 17.03
C PRO A 163 13.77 -6.59 18.26
N ASP A 164 13.02 -6.62 19.35
CA ASP A 164 13.46 -7.17 20.64
C ASP A 164 13.66 -8.70 20.58
N PRO A 165 14.87 -9.23 20.84
CA PRO A 165 15.15 -10.66 20.82
C PRO A 165 14.40 -11.47 21.88
N GLN A 166 13.86 -10.84 22.93
CA GLN A 166 13.02 -11.50 23.93
C GLN A 166 11.59 -11.75 23.44
N ILE A 167 11.14 -11.00 22.43
CA ILE A 167 9.78 -11.08 21.89
C ILE A 167 9.75 -11.83 20.55
N PHE A 168 10.74 -11.62 19.68
CA PHE A 168 10.76 -12.15 18.33
C PHE A 168 11.64 -13.40 18.20
N GLN A 169 11.08 -14.46 17.62
CA GLN A 169 11.88 -15.62 17.20
C GLN A 169 12.66 -15.30 15.92
N CYS A 170 12.09 -14.46 15.04
CA CYS A 170 12.75 -13.94 13.85
C CYS A 170 12.75 -12.41 13.89
N MET A 171 13.93 -11.81 14.05
CA MET A 171 14.12 -10.36 14.05
C MET A 171 14.37 -9.79 12.65
N ARG A 172 14.69 -10.64 11.67
CA ARG A 172 15.07 -10.21 10.34
C ARG A 172 13.85 -9.72 9.58
N VAL A 173 13.98 -8.55 8.98
CA VAL A 173 12.97 -8.05 8.03
C VAL A 173 13.09 -8.83 6.72
N PRO A 174 12.02 -9.51 6.26
CA PRO A 174 11.99 -10.19 4.97
C PRO A 174 12.20 -9.19 3.83
N ARG A 175 13.37 -9.27 3.17
CA ARG A 175 13.80 -8.26 2.19
C ARG A 175 13.00 -8.30 0.91
N VAL A 176 12.50 -9.47 0.51
CA VAL A 176 11.70 -9.61 -0.73
C VAL A 176 10.36 -8.89 -0.58
N GLU A 177 9.67 -9.11 0.54
CA GLU A 177 8.38 -8.52 0.87
C GLU A 177 8.52 -7.01 1.11
N LEU A 178 9.58 -6.59 1.82
CA LEU A 178 9.90 -5.17 1.97
C LEU A 178 10.15 -4.51 0.62
N THR A 179 10.97 -5.13 -0.24
CA THR A 179 11.29 -4.59 -1.57
C THR A 179 10.02 -4.42 -2.41
N ARG A 180 9.15 -5.44 -2.44
CA ARG A 180 7.86 -5.35 -3.16
C ARG A 180 7.00 -4.19 -2.65
N ARG A 181 6.93 -4.01 -1.33
CA ARG A 181 6.14 -2.93 -0.73
C ARG A 181 6.73 -1.54 -1.02
N LEU A 182 8.04 -1.38 -0.88
CA LEU A 182 8.73 -0.11 -1.21
C LEU A 182 8.67 0.19 -2.72
N GLU A 183 8.65 -0.86 -3.56
CA GLU A 183 8.41 -0.76 -5.01
C GLU A 183 7.05 -0.18 -5.33
N ASP A 184 5.99 -0.80 -4.80
CA ASP A 184 4.63 -0.31 -4.99
C ASP A 184 4.52 1.15 -4.55
N LEU A 185 5.09 1.53 -3.41
CA LEU A 185 5.13 2.92 -2.95
C LEU A 185 5.90 3.83 -3.92
N ALA A 186 7.10 3.44 -4.37
CA ALA A 186 7.92 4.24 -5.27
C ALA A 186 7.23 4.50 -6.61
N PHE A 187 6.45 3.56 -7.14
CA PHE A 187 5.66 3.78 -8.36
C PHE A 187 4.52 4.79 -8.17
N LEU A 188 4.00 4.93 -6.95
CA LEU A 188 2.82 5.74 -6.65
C LEU A 188 3.16 7.13 -6.08
N LEU A 189 4.43 7.36 -5.74
CA LEU A 189 4.97 8.59 -5.18
C LEU A 189 5.72 9.41 -6.24
N PRO A 190 6.00 10.71 -5.95
CA PRO A 190 6.88 11.50 -6.80
C PRO A 190 8.25 10.85 -7.01
N ALA A 191 8.90 11.15 -8.13
CA ALA A 191 10.23 10.63 -8.44
C ALA A 191 11.22 10.97 -7.32
N ASN A 192 12.06 9.99 -6.95
CA ASN A 192 13.10 10.10 -5.92
C ASN A 192 12.59 10.38 -4.49
N ALA A 193 11.29 10.30 -4.25
CA ALA A 193 10.71 10.59 -2.94
C ALA A 193 10.91 9.46 -1.92
N LEU A 194 11.27 8.27 -2.37
CA LEU A 194 11.58 7.11 -1.53
C LEU A 194 12.87 6.44 -2.01
N SER A 195 13.85 6.30 -1.12
CA SER A 195 15.11 5.56 -1.34
C SER A 195 15.32 4.47 -0.29
N TRP A 196 16.04 3.41 -0.66
CA TRP A 196 16.47 2.40 0.31
C TRP A 196 17.78 1.73 -0.06
N SER A 197 18.53 1.34 0.97
CA SER A 197 19.96 0.94 0.92
C SER A 197 20.37 -0.19 -0.04
N PHE A 198 19.42 -0.90 -0.63
CA PHE A 198 19.66 -2.02 -1.55
C PHE A 198 18.89 -1.87 -2.88
N ALA A 199 18.49 -0.65 -3.23
CA ALA A 199 17.88 -0.32 -4.52
C ALA A 199 18.71 0.70 -5.31
N GLY A 200 18.74 0.52 -6.64
CA GLY A 200 19.19 1.54 -7.58
C GLY A 200 18.10 2.57 -7.92
N GLU A 201 18.38 3.43 -8.90
CA GLU A 201 17.40 4.38 -9.45
C GLU A 201 16.22 3.67 -10.11
N ARG A 202 15.03 4.27 -10.05
CA ARG A 202 13.78 3.63 -10.49
C ARG A 202 12.86 4.62 -11.19
N ALA A 203 12.22 4.12 -12.24
CA ALA A 203 11.12 4.82 -12.89
C ALA A 203 9.87 4.81 -12.00
N THR A 204 9.06 5.87 -12.09
CA THR A 204 7.83 6.04 -11.29
C THR A 204 6.58 6.13 -12.17
N GLY A 205 5.40 6.12 -11.55
CA GLY A 205 4.10 6.12 -12.22
C GLY A 205 3.60 4.73 -12.62
N LEU A 206 2.30 4.61 -12.89
CA LEU A 206 1.71 3.31 -13.20
C LEU A 206 2.19 2.73 -14.53
N VAL A 207 2.63 3.57 -15.47
CA VAL A 207 3.27 3.09 -16.72
C VAL A 207 4.54 2.31 -16.40
N ALA A 208 5.39 2.81 -15.50
CA ALA A 208 6.59 2.11 -15.07
C ALA A 208 6.24 0.84 -14.28
N ARG A 209 5.21 0.89 -13.42
CA ARG A 209 4.71 -0.28 -12.69
C ARG A 209 4.27 -1.40 -13.63
N VAL A 210 3.50 -1.07 -14.67
CA VAL A 210 3.06 -2.03 -15.69
C VAL A 210 4.27 -2.57 -16.44
N ARG A 211 5.18 -1.71 -16.89
CA ARG A 211 6.41 -2.14 -17.59
C ARG A 211 7.28 -3.11 -16.79
N ALA A 212 7.36 -2.94 -15.47
CA ALA A 212 8.14 -3.83 -14.60
C ALA A 212 7.69 -5.30 -14.65
N GLU A 213 6.45 -5.57 -15.07
CA GLU A 213 5.91 -6.93 -15.21
C GLU A 213 6.21 -7.57 -16.59
N PHE A 214 6.93 -6.86 -17.47
CA PHE A 214 7.32 -7.36 -18.79
C PHE A 214 8.82 -7.65 -18.83
N PRO A 215 9.23 -8.92 -18.92
CA PRO A 215 10.64 -9.30 -19.02
C PRO A 215 11.25 -9.06 -20.41
N GLY A 216 10.62 -8.24 -21.25
CA GLY A 216 10.97 -8.04 -22.66
C GLY A 216 10.36 -6.77 -23.23
N PRO A 217 10.49 -6.53 -24.55
CA PRO A 217 9.97 -5.33 -25.18
C PRO A 217 8.45 -5.23 -24.98
N LEU A 218 8.01 -4.07 -24.51
CA LEU A 218 6.61 -3.72 -24.37
C LEU A 218 6.27 -2.65 -25.42
N GLY A 219 5.13 -2.82 -26.09
CA GLY A 219 4.55 -1.80 -26.97
C GLY A 219 4.04 -0.57 -26.21
N ASP A 220 3.21 0.23 -26.87
CA ASP A 220 2.61 1.40 -26.20
C ASP A 220 1.71 0.95 -25.04
N VAL A 221 1.75 1.72 -23.95
CA VAL A 221 0.94 1.47 -22.74
C VAL A 221 -0.25 2.40 -22.79
N ALA A 222 -1.47 1.85 -22.70
CA ALA A 222 -2.66 2.67 -22.52
C ALA A 222 -2.62 3.31 -21.14
N HIS A 223 -2.62 4.64 -21.08
CA HIS A 223 -2.46 5.41 -19.84
C HIS A 223 -3.43 6.58 -19.80
N HIS A 224 -4.00 6.81 -18.63
CA HIS A 224 -4.78 8.00 -18.33
C HIS A 224 -4.68 8.34 -16.84
N GLN A 225 -4.56 9.63 -16.55
CA GLN A 225 -4.58 10.17 -15.21
C GLN A 225 -5.47 11.41 -15.21
N SER A 226 -6.45 11.45 -14.33
CA SER A 226 -7.34 12.60 -14.15
C SER A 226 -7.96 12.59 -12.75
N GLU A 227 -8.64 13.68 -12.40
CA GLU A 227 -9.45 13.78 -11.20
C GLU A 227 -10.93 13.64 -11.56
N TYR A 228 -11.67 12.86 -10.77
CA TYR A 228 -13.10 12.59 -10.96
C TYR A 228 -13.90 13.05 -9.74
N ALA A 229 -15.11 13.54 -9.96
CA ALA A 229 -16.04 13.85 -8.88
C ALA A 229 -16.68 12.55 -8.37
N THR A 230 -16.50 12.25 -7.08
CA THR A 230 -17.14 11.12 -6.40
C THR A 230 -17.88 11.61 -5.15
N GLU A 231 -18.56 10.70 -4.45
CA GLU A 231 -19.22 11.01 -3.17
C GLU A 231 -18.22 11.44 -2.07
N HIS A 232 -16.94 11.13 -2.25
CA HIS A 232 -15.81 11.55 -1.38
C HIS A 232 -15.14 12.85 -1.85
N GLY A 233 -15.76 13.51 -2.82
CA GLY A 233 -15.23 14.70 -3.48
C GLY A 233 -14.22 14.38 -4.58
N PRO A 234 -13.36 15.33 -4.95
CA PRO A 234 -12.40 15.14 -6.02
C PRO A 234 -11.44 13.98 -5.72
N THR A 235 -11.41 13.00 -6.62
CA THR A 235 -10.73 11.71 -6.48
C THR A 235 -9.77 11.52 -7.67
N PRO A 236 -8.46 11.65 -7.45
CA PRO A 236 -7.47 11.30 -8.46
C PRO A 236 -7.52 9.81 -8.79
N VAL A 237 -7.57 9.52 -10.09
CA VAL A 237 -7.54 8.17 -10.66
C VAL A 237 -6.43 8.12 -11.71
N GLU A 238 -5.57 7.11 -11.61
CA GLU A 238 -4.58 6.77 -12.63
C GLU A 238 -4.80 5.33 -13.06
N VAL A 239 -4.75 5.08 -14.37
CA VAL A 239 -4.82 3.74 -14.95
C VAL A 239 -3.69 3.58 -15.96
N ALA A 240 -3.03 2.43 -15.94
CA ALA A 240 -2.09 2.01 -16.97
C ALA A 240 -2.33 0.54 -17.31
N LEU A 241 -2.28 0.19 -18.58
CA LEU A 241 -2.52 -1.19 -19.00
C LEU A 241 -1.88 -1.51 -20.34
N ALA A 242 -1.42 -2.74 -20.46
CA ALA A 242 -0.84 -3.29 -21.67
C ALA A 242 -1.09 -4.79 -21.76
N TRP A 243 -0.96 -5.33 -22.97
CA TRP A 243 -1.06 -6.76 -23.21
C TRP A 243 0.27 -7.35 -23.64
N ARG A 244 0.56 -8.54 -23.14
CA ARG A 244 1.66 -9.37 -23.62
C ARG A 244 1.40 -9.77 -25.07
N SER A 245 2.45 -9.70 -25.89
CA SER A 245 2.42 -10.19 -27.28
C SER A 245 2.19 -11.70 -27.33
N GLU A 246 2.72 -12.44 -26.34
CA GLU A 246 2.49 -13.87 -26.14
C GLU A 246 1.63 -14.13 -24.89
N PRO A 247 0.29 -14.16 -25.03
CA PRO A 247 -0.63 -14.26 -23.88
C PRO A 247 -0.91 -15.69 -23.42
N ARG A 248 -0.65 -16.71 -24.25
CA ARG A 248 -1.12 -18.10 -24.01
C ARG A 248 -0.66 -18.60 -22.64
N GLY A 249 -1.63 -19.05 -21.83
CA GLY A 249 -1.37 -19.60 -20.50
C GLY A 249 -0.93 -18.57 -19.46
N ARG A 250 -0.97 -17.27 -19.77
CA ARG A 250 -0.67 -16.20 -18.83
C ARG A 250 -1.97 -15.52 -18.40
N PRO A 251 -2.45 -15.72 -17.16
CA PRO A 251 -3.64 -15.04 -16.68
C PRO A 251 -3.44 -13.53 -16.61
N ALA A 252 -4.55 -12.79 -16.53
CA ALA A 252 -4.52 -11.36 -16.29
C ALA A 252 -3.87 -11.07 -14.94
N GLN A 253 -3.01 -10.05 -14.91
CA GLN A 253 -2.40 -9.53 -13.70
C GLN A 253 -2.98 -8.14 -13.44
N LEU A 254 -3.67 -7.99 -12.31
CA LEU A 254 -4.32 -6.75 -11.90
C LEU A 254 -3.61 -6.18 -10.68
N LEU A 255 -3.17 -4.94 -10.77
CA LEU A 255 -2.44 -4.22 -9.74
C LEU A 255 -3.32 -3.06 -9.25
N GLY A 256 -4.21 -3.35 -8.30
CA GLY A 256 -5.10 -2.36 -7.70
C GLY A 256 -4.45 -1.64 -6.53
N TYR A 257 -4.60 -0.32 -6.48
CA TYR A 257 -4.13 0.51 -5.38
C TYR A 257 -5.21 1.50 -4.93
N VAL A 258 -5.44 1.56 -3.62
CA VAL A 258 -6.27 2.59 -2.98
C VAL A 258 -5.41 3.25 -1.92
N ASN A 259 -5.22 4.57 -2.00
CA ASN A 259 -4.45 5.34 -1.02
C ASN A 259 -3.04 4.76 -0.78
N LEU A 260 -2.37 4.38 -1.88
CA LEU A 260 -1.04 3.74 -1.91
C LEU A 260 -0.97 2.34 -1.28
N GLN A 261 -2.10 1.74 -0.92
CA GLN A 261 -2.20 0.36 -0.44
C GLN A 261 -2.64 -0.56 -1.56
N HIS A 262 -1.95 -1.69 -1.71
CA HIS A 262 -2.33 -2.69 -2.69
C HIS A 262 -3.61 -3.40 -2.26
N MET A 263 -4.59 -3.47 -3.17
CA MET A 263 -5.88 -4.12 -2.96
C MET A 263 -6.15 -5.03 -4.16
N GLU A 264 -6.44 -6.31 -3.91
CA GLU A 264 -6.68 -7.30 -4.96
C GLU A 264 -8.08 -7.17 -5.59
N ASP A 265 -9.03 -6.63 -4.83
CA ASP A 265 -10.43 -6.53 -5.20
C ASP A 265 -11.07 -5.21 -4.74
N GLY A 266 -12.32 -4.99 -5.15
CA GLY A 266 -13.10 -3.79 -4.84
C GLY A 266 -13.53 -2.99 -6.07
N PRO A 267 -14.20 -1.84 -5.86
CA PRO A 267 -14.85 -1.07 -6.93
C PRO A 267 -13.87 -0.53 -7.97
N HIS A 268 -12.63 -0.24 -7.58
CA HIS A 268 -11.58 0.20 -8.47
C HIS A 268 -11.14 -0.91 -9.44
N VAL A 269 -10.96 -2.15 -8.96
CA VAL A 269 -10.62 -3.29 -9.83
C VAL A 269 -11.78 -3.68 -10.74
N THR A 270 -13.01 -3.72 -10.21
CA THR A 270 -14.18 -4.06 -11.01
C THR A 270 -14.49 -2.98 -12.06
N GLY A 271 -14.28 -1.70 -11.73
CA GLY A 271 -14.41 -0.58 -12.67
C GLY A 271 -13.38 -0.65 -13.80
N LEU A 272 -12.13 -0.97 -13.46
CA LEU A 272 -11.05 -1.20 -14.44
C LEU A 272 -11.45 -2.31 -15.43
N LEU A 273 -11.88 -3.46 -14.91
CA LEU A 273 -12.31 -4.58 -15.76
C LEU A 273 -13.53 -4.22 -16.62
N ALA A 274 -14.49 -3.47 -16.08
CA ALA A 274 -15.66 -3.02 -16.82
C ALA A 274 -15.27 -2.11 -17.99
N GLY A 275 -14.35 -1.16 -17.79
CA GLY A 275 -13.88 -0.27 -18.86
C GLY A 275 -13.15 -1.03 -19.97
N ILE A 276 -12.32 -2.03 -19.60
CA ILE A 276 -11.65 -2.90 -20.57
C ILE A 276 -12.68 -3.70 -21.39
N ARG A 277 -13.67 -4.30 -20.73
CA ARG A 277 -14.70 -5.11 -21.39
C ARG A 277 -15.57 -4.29 -22.34
N ASP A 278 -15.94 -3.07 -21.95
CA ASP A 278 -16.70 -2.15 -22.81
C ASP A 278 -15.92 -1.80 -24.07
N PHE A 279 -14.63 -1.44 -23.93
CA PHE A 279 -13.76 -1.15 -25.08
C PHE A 279 -13.64 -2.35 -26.03
N LEU A 280 -13.45 -3.54 -25.49
CA LEU A 280 -13.30 -4.79 -26.25
C LEU A 280 -14.64 -5.37 -26.75
N GLN A 281 -15.77 -4.82 -26.32
CA GLN A 281 -17.12 -5.31 -26.60
C GLN A 281 -17.37 -6.75 -26.13
N ILE A 282 -16.77 -7.15 -25.00
CA ILE A 282 -16.91 -8.49 -24.44
C ILE A 282 -18.02 -8.50 -23.40
N ARG A 283 -19.05 -9.35 -23.58
CA ARG A 283 -20.18 -9.47 -22.64
C ARG A 283 -20.00 -10.53 -21.56
N SER A 284 -18.93 -11.31 -21.61
CA SER A 284 -18.66 -12.44 -20.70
C SER A 284 -17.45 -12.17 -19.80
N GLU A 285 -17.40 -12.80 -18.63
CA GLU A 285 -16.29 -12.70 -17.67
C GLU A 285 -15.03 -13.47 -18.11
N ARG A 286 -14.76 -13.53 -19.41
CA ARG A 286 -13.64 -14.30 -19.95
C ARG A 286 -12.30 -13.84 -19.38
N PRO A 287 -11.32 -14.77 -19.27
CA PRO A 287 -9.95 -14.43 -18.95
C PRO A 287 -9.38 -13.44 -19.96
N LEU A 288 -8.84 -12.33 -19.48
CA LEU A 288 -8.10 -11.36 -20.29
C LEU A 288 -6.63 -11.81 -20.36
N GLU A 289 -6.38 -12.93 -21.05
CA GLU A 289 -5.05 -13.53 -21.11
C GLU A 289 -3.98 -12.53 -21.58
N GLY A 290 -2.83 -12.56 -20.90
CA GLY A 290 -1.70 -11.68 -21.14
C GLY A 290 -1.91 -10.22 -20.74
N LEU A 291 -3.04 -9.83 -20.16
CA LEU A 291 -3.24 -8.48 -19.63
C LEU A 291 -2.33 -8.24 -18.41
N VAL A 292 -1.68 -7.08 -18.38
CA VAL A 292 -1.19 -6.47 -17.15
C VAL A 292 -1.80 -5.09 -17.04
N ALA A 293 -2.54 -4.85 -15.96
CA ALA A 293 -3.21 -3.58 -15.72
C ALA A 293 -3.00 -3.11 -14.29
N ALA A 294 -2.71 -1.83 -14.13
CA ALA A 294 -2.60 -1.16 -12.85
C ALA A 294 -3.64 -0.02 -12.76
N VAL A 295 -4.22 0.12 -11.58
CA VAL A 295 -5.14 1.22 -11.25
C VAL A 295 -4.78 1.76 -9.87
N ALA A 296 -4.66 3.07 -9.74
CA ALA A 296 -4.48 3.75 -8.48
C ALA A 296 -5.58 4.78 -8.26
N VAL A 297 -6.20 4.73 -7.08
CA VAL A 297 -7.24 5.66 -6.64
C VAL A 297 -6.81 6.32 -5.34
N ARG A 298 -7.00 7.63 -5.25
CA ARG A 298 -6.75 8.42 -4.03
C ARG A 298 -8.07 8.95 -3.48
N LEU A 299 -8.57 8.32 -2.42
CA LEU A 299 -9.84 8.64 -1.77
C LEU A 299 -9.61 9.53 -0.55
N ALA A 300 -10.35 10.64 -0.49
CA ALA A 300 -10.55 11.37 0.76
C ALA A 300 -11.40 10.52 1.72
N ASP A 301 -11.08 10.55 3.02
CA ASP A 301 -11.92 9.97 4.09
C ASP A 301 -12.38 8.52 3.83
N SER A 302 -11.45 7.67 3.41
CA SER A 302 -11.72 6.26 3.13
C SER A 302 -12.08 5.50 4.41
N GLU A 303 -13.27 4.88 4.44
CA GLU A 303 -13.65 3.91 5.46
C GLU A 303 -13.13 2.51 5.08
N TYR A 304 -12.20 1.97 5.88
CA TYR A 304 -11.71 0.60 5.73
C TYR A 304 -12.43 -0.32 6.72
N GLY A 305 -12.84 -1.51 6.27
CA GLY A 305 -13.64 -2.42 7.09
C GLY A 305 -12.91 -3.09 8.27
N ARG A 306 -11.56 -3.06 8.30
CA ARG A 306 -10.71 -3.73 9.33
C ARG A 306 -9.34 -3.06 9.47
N GLN A 307 -8.67 -3.35 10.59
CA GLN A 307 -7.27 -2.97 10.87
C GLN A 307 -6.28 -3.47 9.79
N THR A 308 -6.62 -4.55 9.08
CA THR A 308 -5.85 -5.11 7.95
C THR A 308 -6.23 -4.54 6.59
N MET A 309 -6.99 -3.43 6.53
CA MET A 309 -7.39 -2.71 5.33
C MET A 309 -8.15 -3.55 4.27
N SER A 310 -9.43 -3.85 4.54
CA SER A 310 -10.32 -4.41 3.51
C SER A 310 -10.71 -3.36 2.44
N PRO A 311 -11.08 -3.75 1.21
CA PRO A 311 -11.41 -2.81 0.15
C PRO A 311 -12.52 -1.81 0.50
N PRO A 312 -12.50 -0.59 -0.08
CA PRO A 312 -13.57 0.39 0.10
C PRO A 312 -14.89 -0.06 -0.57
N ILE A 313 -16.04 0.30 0.01
CA ILE A 313 -17.37 -0.19 -0.39
C ILE A 313 -18.08 0.76 -1.40
N HIS A 314 -17.36 1.73 -1.97
CA HIS A 314 -17.97 2.88 -2.64
C HIS A 314 -18.24 2.69 -4.14
N SER A 315 -19.51 2.84 -4.54
CA SER A 315 -19.97 2.61 -5.92
C SER A 315 -19.53 3.73 -6.89
N SER A 316 -19.30 4.95 -6.41
CA SER A 316 -18.85 6.08 -7.24
C SER A 316 -17.43 5.88 -7.80
N VAL A 317 -16.57 5.17 -7.06
CA VAL A 317 -15.20 4.81 -7.49
C VAL A 317 -15.21 3.90 -8.72
N TYR A 318 -16.16 2.97 -8.78
CA TYR A 318 -16.33 2.08 -9.92
C TYR A 318 -16.55 2.87 -11.22
N SER A 319 -17.48 3.84 -11.21
CA SER A 319 -17.79 4.65 -12.38
C SER A 319 -16.61 5.51 -12.84
N ALA A 320 -15.92 6.16 -11.89
CA ALA A 320 -14.75 6.98 -12.19
C ALA A 320 -13.63 6.16 -12.84
N VAL A 321 -13.31 4.98 -12.28
CA VAL A 321 -12.27 4.11 -12.86
C VAL A 321 -12.68 3.55 -14.22
N LYS A 322 -13.96 3.18 -14.39
CA LYS A 322 -14.49 2.69 -15.67
C LYS A 322 -14.33 3.73 -16.78
N GLU A 323 -14.64 4.99 -16.47
CA GLU A 323 -14.49 6.11 -17.40
C GLU A 323 -13.00 6.38 -17.71
N ALA A 324 -12.14 6.41 -16.70
CA ALA A 324 -10.70 6.59 -16.87
C ALA A 324 -10.10 5.50 -17.77
N THR A 325 -10.51 4.26 -17.56
CA THR A 325 -10.06 3.11 -18.34
C THR A 325 -10.51 3.20 -19.79
N SER A 326 -11.77 3.57 -20.02
CA SER A 326 -12.31 3.78 -21.37
C SER A 326 -11.53 4.87 -22.10
N THR A 327 -11.23 5.96 -21.42
CA THR A 327 -10.45 7.08 -21.97
C THR A 327 -9.02 6.67 -22.31
N ALA A 328 -8.34 5.93 -21.42
CA ALA A 328 -7.00 5.42 -21.67
C ALA A 328 -6.93 4.55 -22.94
N LEU A 329 -7.89 3.63 -23.07
CA LEU A 329 -7.97 2.68 -24.18
C LEU A 329 -8.35 3.36 -25.50
N GLN A 330 -9.28 4.31 -25.49
CA GLN A 330 -9.65 5.08 -26.68
C GLN A 330 -8.45 5.87 -27.22
N ARG A 331 -7.76 6.63 -26.34
CA ARG A 331 -6.57 7.40 -26.72
C ARG A 331 -5.43 6.51 -27.21
N TRP A 332 -5.26 5.34 -26.60
CA TRP A 332 -4.28 4.36 -27.07
C TRP A 332 -4.64 3.81 -28.45
N ALA A 333 -5.91 3.45 -28.68
CA ALA A 333 -6.38 2.93 -29.97
C ALA A 333 -6.26 3.95 -31.10
N GLU A 334 -6.41 5.25 -30.80
CA GLU A 334 -6.17 6.33 -31.77
C GLU A 334 -4.68 6.41 -32.17
N ARG A 335 -3.76 6.15 -31.24
CA ARG A 335 -2.31 6.16 -31.50
C ARG A 335 -1.80 4.86 -32.13
N ALA A 336 -2.42 3.73 -31.82
CA ALA A 336 -2.01 2.40 -32.23
C ALA A 336 -3.22 1.58 -32.76
N PRO A 337 -3.82 1.98 -33.91
CA PRO A 337 -5.04 1.35 -34.41
C PRO A 337 -4.86 -0.12 -34.80
N GLU A 338 -3.70 -0.46 -35.39
CA GLU A 338 -3.40 -1.85 -35.79
C GLU A 338 -3.31 -2.80 -34.59
N ASP A 339 -2.67 -2.34 -33.49
CA ASP A 339 -2.57 -3.09 -32.24
C ASP A 339 -3.94 -3.26 -31.58
N ALA A 340 -4.77 -2.21 -31.60
CA ALA A 340 -6.13 -2.26 -31.07
C ALA A 340 -7.01 -3.25 -31.85
N ASP A 341 -6.93 -3.26 -33.17
CA ASP A 341 -7.66 -4.20 -34.03
C ASP A 341 -7.16 -5.63 -33.87
N ALA A 342 -5.84 -5.82 -33.76
CA ALA A 342 -5.25 -7.12 -33.46
C ALA A 342 -5.74 -7.65 -32.10
N LEU A 343 -5.78 -6.80 -31.07
CA LEU A 343 -6.29 -7.15 -29.75
C LEU A 343 -7.77 -7.54 -29.81
N ARG A 344 -8.62 -6.74 -30.46
CA ARG A 344 -10.06 -7.02 -30.64
C ARG A 344 -10.28 -8.36 -31.37
N ARG A 345 -9.55 -8.61 -32.46
CA ARG A 345 -9.63 -9.88 -33.20
C ARG A 345 -9.19 -11.06 -32.35
N ARG A 346 -8.09 -10.93 -31.61
CA ARG A 346 -7.57 -11.99 -30.72
C ARG A 346 -8.59 -12.38 -29.66
N VAL A 347 -9.21 -11.39 -29.04
CA VAL A 347 -10.25 -11.58 -28.02
C VAL A 347 -11.50 -12.26 -28.62
N LYS A 348 -11.95 -11.82 -29.80
CA LYS A 348 -13.10 -12.42 -30.51
C LYS A 348 -12.83 -13.84 -31.00
N ALA A 349 -11.62 -14.15 -31.48
CA ALA A 349 -11.26 -15.48 -31.93
C ALA A 349 -11.25 -16.53 -30.80
N GLY A 350 -11.17 -16.09 -29.53
CA GLY A 350 -11.39 -16.95 -28.37
C GLY A 350 -12.87 -17.23 -28.06
N GLU A 351 -13.83 -16.62 -28.77
CA GLU A 351 -15.27 -16.89 -28.63
C GLU A 351 -15.63 -18.25 -29.24
N PRO A 352 -16.22 -19.22 -28.49
CA PRO A 352 -16.83 -20.34 -29.16
C PRO A 352 -18.02 -19.82 -29.94
N ASP A 353 -18.08 -20.23 -31.19
CA ASP A 353 -19.12 -19.89 -32.15
C ASP A 353 -20.51 -20.19 -31.57
N GLU A 354 -21.34 -19.16 -31.37
CA GLU A 354 -22.72 -19.33 -30.88
C GLU A 354 -23.57 -20.20 -31.82
N SER A 355 -23.15 -20.39 -33.07
CA SER A 355 -23.81 -21.31 -34.01
C SER A 355 -23.64 -22.79 -33.63
N SER A 356 -22.72 -23.13 -32.72
CA SER A 356 -22.54 -24.51 -32.22
C SER A 356 -23.54 -24.92 -31.13
N LYS A 357 -24.32 -23.99 -30.55
CA LYS A 357 -25.32 -24.29 -29.51
C LYS A 357 -26.71 -24.65 -30.06
N GLY A 358 -26.87 -24.76 -31.39
CA GLY A 358 -28.17 -24.87 -32.05
C GLY A 358 -28.42 -26.16 -32.84
N GLN A 359 -28.17 -27.36 -32.29
CA GLN A 359 -28.80 -28.58 -32.85
C GLN A 359 -29.25 -29.53 -31.73
N PRO A 360 -30.57 -29.64 -31.44
CA PRO A 360 -31.08 -30.70 -30.60
C PRO A 360 -30.93 -32.03 -31.35
N GLY A 361 -30.03 -32.87 -30.86
CA GLY A 361 -29.75 -34.18 -31.43
C GLY A 361 -31.02 -35.03 -31.57
N ARG A 362 -31.32 -35.44 -32.81
CA ARG A 362 -32.34 -36.46 -33.11
C ARG A 362 -31.99 -37.75 -32.36
N ARG A 363 -32.83 -38.16 -31.41
CA ARG A 363 -32.74 -39.51 -30.80
C ARG A 363 -33.06 -40.57 -31.86
N PRO A 364 -32.24 -41.62 -32.04
CA PRO A 364 -32.59 -42.73 -32.92
C PRO A 364 -33.66 -43.59 -32.22
N ARG A 365 -34.73 -43.92 -32.97
CA ARG A 365 -35.76 -44.89 -32.55
C ARG A 365 -35.15 -46.28 -32.47
N ARG A 366 -35.32 -46.98 -31.36
CA ARG A 366 -34.98 -48.41 -31.23
C ARG A 366 -36.05 -49.27 -31.95
N PRO A 367 -35.68 -50.27 -32.75
CA PRO A 367 -36.62 -51.27 -33.25
C PRO A 367 -36.98 -52.27 -32.13
N ARG A 368 -38.20 -52.82 -32.21
CA ARG A 368 -38.76 -53.82 -31.29
C ARG A 368 -38.23 -55.22 -31.58
#